data_AF-A0A3L8ADW6-F1
#
_entry.id   AF-A0A3L8ADW6-F1
#
_cell.length_a   1.000
_cell.length_b   1.000
_cell.length_c   1.000
_cell.angle_alpha   90.00
_cell.angle_beta   90.00
_cell.angle_gamma   90.00
#
_symmetry.space_group_name_H-M   'P 1'
#
loop_
_entity.id
_entity.type
_entity.pdbx_description
1 polymer ?
#
loop_
_entity_poly.entity_id
_entity_poly.type
_entity_poly.pdbx_seq_one_letter_code
_entity_poly.pdbx_strand_id
1 'polypeptide(L)'
;MEEKEYINIDNMATRLCQIFKDARESMVDDKNKDFIMENFSDEYLEDKSNEMAWRFNCDMKKYLHNPDHRICGNFNNIDYDYPYHIYGEVTYDASLVNAMIARLDAGEDSKQANEDRDFLVDWFFETFGTHGISYNFQSDISEYLYIEYETPQS
;
A
#
# COMPACT_ATOMS: atom_id res chain seq x y z
N MET A 1 20.15 -11.97 0.83
CA MET A 1 19.49 -11.68 2.13
C MET A 1 18.05 -11.50 1.77
N GLU A 2 17.16 -12.34 2.29
CA GLU A 2 15.72 -12.19 2.07
C GLU A 2 15.29 -10.83 2.63
N GLU A 3 14.48 -10.10 1.88
CA GLU A 3 14.02 -8.79 2.28
C GLU A 3 13.02 -8.93 3.43
N LYS A 4 13.21 -8.18 4.52
CA LYS A 4 12.37 -8.30 5.71
C LYS A 4 11.02 -7.63 5.48
N GLU A 5 9.97 -8.29 5.95
CA GLU A 5 8.61 -7.80 5.92
C GLU A 5 8.30 -6.98 7.17
N TYR A 6 8.05 -5.69 6.96
CA TYR A 6 7.56 -4.71 7.93
C TYR A 6 6.05 -4.53 7.85
N ILE A 7 5.42 -4.98 6.76
CA ILE A 7 3.96 -5.05 6.57
C ILE A 7 3.59 -6.44 6.08
N ASN A 8 2.31 -6.81 6.15
CA ASN A 8 1.83 -8.03 5.53
C ASN A 8 1.75 -7.81 4.01
N ILE A 9 2.72 -8.37 3.27
CA ILE A 9 2.86 -8.16 1.82
C ILE A 9 1.65 -8.69 1.07
N ASP A 10 1.17 -9.89 1.40
CA ASP A 10 0.04 -10.51 0.72
C ASP A 10 -1.26 -9.71 0.93
N ASN A 11 -1.50 -9.25 2.16
CA ASN A 11 -2.65 -8.40 2.47
C ASN A 11 -2.57 -7.05 1.72
N MET A 12 -1.42 -6.39 1.76
CA MET A 12 -1.19 -5.14 1.03
C MET A 12 -1.41 -5.32 -0.49
N ALA A 13 -0.78 -6.34 -1.09
CA ALA A 13 -0.91 -6.63 -2.51
C ALA A 13 -2.36 -6.96 -2.91
N THR A 14 -3.07 -7.74 -2.10
CA THR A 14 -4.48 -8.07 -2.33
C THR A 14 -5.35 -6.81 -2.37
N ARG A 15 -5.16 -5.90 -1.40
CA ARG A 15 -5.92 -4.64 -1.34
C ARG A 15 -5.58 -3.70 -2.50
N LEU A 16 -4.30 -3.60 -2.86
CA LEU A 16 -3.86 -2.81 -4.02
C LEU A 16 -4.44 -3.35 -5.32
N CYS A 17 -4.45 -4.68 -5.50
CA CYS A 17 -5.00 -5.32 -6.69
C CYS A 17 -6.49 -5.00 -6.84
N GLN A 18 -7.26 -5.04 -5.75
CA GLN A 18 -8.67 -4.65 -5.79
C GLN A 18 -8.83 -3.17 -6.16
N ILE A 19 -8.03 -2.27 -5.58
CA ILE A 19 -8.06 -0.84 -5.91
C ILE A 19 -7.78 -0.61 -7.40
N PHE A 20 -6.80 -1.31 -7.96
CA PHE A 20 -6.50 -1.19 -9.38
C PHE A 20 -7.58 -1.80 -10.29
N LYS A 21 -8.19 -2.92 -9.89
CA LYS A 21 -9.33 -3.51 -10.62
C LYS A 21 -10.51 -2.53 -10.65
N ASP A 22 -10.88 -1.97 -9.51
CA ASP A 22 -11.97 -0.99 -9.42
C ASP A 22 -11.67 0.27 -10.25
N ALA A 23 -10.43 0.77 -10.18
CA ALA A 23 -9.97 1.92 -10.95
C ALA A 23 -9.98 1.65 -12.46
N ARG A 24 -9.49 0.49 -12.90
CA ARG A 24 -9.54 0.05 -14.31
C ARG A 24 -10.98 -0.04 -14.79
N GLU A 25 -11.85 -0.72 -14.05
CA GLU A 25 -13.25 -0.93 -14.41
C GLU A 25 -14.02 0.39 -14.57
N SER A 26 -13.70 1.40 -13.75
CA SER A 26 -14.29 2.74 -13.88
C SER A 26 -13.92 3.50 -15.16
N MET A 27 -12.86 3.09 -15.85
CA MET A 27 -12.36 3.70 -17.09
C MET A 27 -12.84 2.98 -18.35
N VAL A 28 -13.47 1.80 -18.21
CA VAL A 28 -13.90 0.97 -19.33
C VAL A 28 -15.22 1.47 -19.92
N ASP A 29 -15.23 1.65 -21.24
CA ASP A 29 -16.40 1.86 -22.07
C ASP A 29 -16.41 0.94 -23.30
N ASP A 30 -17.47 0.96 -24.10
CA ASP A 30 -17.62 0.09 -25.27
C ASP A 30 -16.53 0.29 -26.35
N LYS A 31 -15.83 1.43 -26.36
CA LYS A 31 -14.83 1.76 -27.38
C LYS A 31 -13.41 1.37 -26.96
N ASN A 32 -13.13 1.41 -25.66
CA ASN A 32 -11.78 1.22 -25.13
C ASN A 32 -11.61 -0.13 -24.39
N LYS A 33 -12.69 -0.89 -24.18
CA LYS A 33 -12.68 -2.11 -23.37
C LYS A 33 -11.60 -3.10 -23.76
N ASP A 34 -11.54 -3.50 -25.03
CA ASP A 34 -10.60 -4.54 -25.46
C ASP A 34 -9.15 -4.08 -25.23
N PHE A 35 -8.85 -2.82 -25.56
CA PHE A 35 -7.54 -2.22 -25.33
C PHE A 35 -7.16 -2.17 -23.84
N ILE A 36 -8.08 -1.71 -22.97
CA ILE A 36 -7.81 -1.63 -21.52
C ILE A 36 -7.62 -3.02 -20.93
N MET A 37 -8.46 -3.99 -21.27
CA MET A 37 -8.39 -5.34 -20.70
C MET A 37 -7.15 -6.10 -21.19
N GLU A 38 -6.66 -5.81 -22.40
CA GLU A 38 -5.40 -6.35 -22.92
C GLU A 38 -4.17 -5.75 -22.23
N ASN A 39 -4.10 -4.41 -22.11
CA ASN A 39 -2.92 -3.72 -21.58
C ASN A 39 -2.86 -3.69 -20.05
N PHE A 40 -4.02 -3.76 -19.39
CA PHE A 40 -4.16 -3.75 -17.93
C PHE A 40 -4.87 -5.02 -17.47
N SER A 41 -4.36 -6.16 -17.90
CA SER A 41 -4.88 -7.50 -17.58
C SER A 41 -4.84 -7.78 -16.07
N ASP A 42 -5.61 -8.76 -15.61
CA ASP A 42 -5.60 -9.16 -14.19
C ASP A 42 -4.21 -9.61 -13.73
N GLU A 43 -3.46 -10.32 -14.57
CA GLU A 43 -2.07 -10.73 -14.31
C GLU A 43 -1.15 -9.51 -14.13
N TYR A 44 -1.27 -8.52 -15.02
CA TYR A 44 -0.52 -7.26 -14.89
C TYR A 44 -0.86 -6.53 -13.58
N LEU A 45 -2.13 -6.51 -13.18
CA LEU A 45 -2.56 -5.88 -11.93
C LEU A 45 -2.02 -6.61 -10.71
N GLU A 46 -1.98 -7.94 -10.72
CA GLU A 46 -1.42 -8.75 -9.65
C GLU A 46 0.08 -8.48 -9.48
N ASP A 47 0.84 -8.48 -10.57
CA ASP A 47 2.28 -8.17 -10.57
C ASP A 47 2.56 -6.74 -10.10
N LYS A 48 1.84 -5.75 -10.64
CA LYS A 48 1.96 -4.33 -10.24
C LYS A 48 1.64 -4.14 -8.75
N SER A 49 0.66 -4.87 -8.24
CA SER A 49 0.26 -4.81 -6.83
C SER A 49 1.32 -5.39 -5.92
N ASN A 50 1.91 -6.53 -6.29
CA ASN A 50 2.99 -7.15 -5.55
C ASN A 50 4.23 -6.24 -5.51
N GLU A 51 4.64 -5.69 -6.66
CA GLU A 51 5.76 -4.76 -6.73
C GLU A 51 5.51 -3.52 -5.85
N MET A 52 4.30 -2.95 -5.91
CA MET A 52 3.96 -1.78 -5.10
C MET A 52 3.89 -2.11 -3.60
N ALA A 53 3.44 -3.30 -3.22
CA ALA A 53 3.45 -3.75 -1.82
C ALA A 53 4.87 -3.79 -1.25
N TRP A 54 5.85 -4.32 -1.99
CA TRP A 54 7.26 -4.30 -1.58
C TRP A 54 7.85 -2.89 -1.52
N ARG A 55 7.46 -1.99 -2.41
CA ARG A 55 7.84 -0.57 -2.32
C ARG A 55 7.29 0.07 -1.04
N PHE A 56 6.02 -0.16 -0.70
CA PHE A 56 5.46 0.33 0.55
C PHE A 56 6.05 -0.33 1.79
N ASN A 57 6.47 -1.60 1.71
CA ASN A 57 7.23 -2.25 2.77
C ASN A 57 8.56 -1.52 3.05
N CYS A 58 9.29 -1.17 1.98
CA CYS A 58 10.52 -0.37 2.09
C CYS A 58 10.26 1.01 2.72
N ASP A 59 9.18 1.67 2.32
CA ASP A 59 8.85 2.99 2.84
C ASP A 59 8.36 2.93 4.29
N MET A 60 7.61 1.89 4.66
CA MET A 60 7.23 1.62 6.05
C MET A 60 8.46 1.40 6.92
N LYS A 61 9.43 0.60 6.45
CA LYS A 61 10.73 0.47 7.14
C LYS A 61 11.39 1.82 7.38
N LYS A 62 11.50 2.67 6.35
CA LYS A 62 12.12 4.00 6.48
C LYS A 62 11.36 4.87 7.48
N TYR A 63 10.04 4.82 7.44
CA TYR A 63 9.16 5.55 8.35
C TYR A 63 9.38 5.11 9.80
N LEU A 64 9.33 3.81 10.10
CA LEU A 64 9.52 3.25 11.44
C LEU A 64 10.91 3.50 12.04
N HIS A 65 11.90 3.80 11.20
CA HIS A 65 13.27 4.13 11.63
C HIS A 65 13.53 5.63 11.66
N ASN A 66 12.53 6.46 11.37
CA ASN A 66 12.64 7.90 11.48
C ASN A 66 12.54 8.31 12.96
N PRO A 67 13.47 9.14 13.49
CA PRO A 67 13.36 9.64 14.86
C PRO A 67 12.09 10.45 15.14
N ASP A 68 11.42 10.96 14.12
CA ASP A 68 10.11 11.63 14.23
C ASP A 68 9.09 10.94 13.31
N HIS A 69 8.14 10.24 13.93
CA HIS A 69 7.05 9.54 13.24
C HIS A 69 5.91 10.48 12.80
N ARG A 70 6.07 11.79 12.91
CA ARG A 70 5.08 12.75 12.39
C ARG A 70 5.03 12.72 10.87
N ILE A 71 3.82 12.64 10.33
CA ILE A 71 3.53 12.84 8.91
C ILE A 71 2.96 14.25 8.72
N CYS A 72 3.65 15.08 7.94
CA CYS A 72 3.22 16.45 7.70
C CYS A 72 1.82 16.47 7.06
N GLY A 73 0.90 17.23 7.66
CA GLY A 73 -0.48 17.33 7.18
C GLY A 73 -1.39 16.14 7.53
N ASN A 74 -0.93 15.21 8.37
CA ASN A 74 -1.72 14.09 8.85
C ASN A 74 -1.77 14.07 10.39
N PHE A 75 -2.89 13.60 10.95
CA PHE A 75 -3.06 13.44 12.40
C PHE A 75 -2.60 12.07 12.89
N ASN A 76 -2.54 11.07 12.00
CA ASN A 76 -2.09 9.74 12.35
C ASN A 76 -0.61 9.75 12.69
N ASN A 77 -0.27 9.03 13.74
CA ASN A 77 1.08 8.89 14.26
C ASN A 77 1.19 7.57 15.02
N ILE A 78 2.07 6.70 14.53
CA ILE A 78 2.29 5.36 15.06
C ILE A 78 2.62 5.34 16.57
N ASP A 79 3.23 6.42 17.09
CA ASP A 79 3.58 6.56 18.51
C ASP A 79 2.37 6.59 19.44
N TYR A 80 1.19 6.92 18.91
CA TYR A 80 -0.08 6.94 19.63
C TYR A 80 -1.03 5.85 19.13
N ASP A 81 -1.05 5.63 17.81
CA ASP A 81 -2.01 4.73 17.17
C ASP A 81 -1.71 3.26 17.49
N TYR A 82 -0.43 2.87 17.57
CA TYR A 82 -0.07 1.50 17.93
C TYR A 82 -0.37 1.16 19.40
N PRO A 83 0.01 2.00 20.39
CA PRO A 83 -0.46 1.79 21.77
C PRO A 83 -1.98 1.77 21.90
N TYR A 84 -2.70 2.63 21.17
CA TYR A 84 -4.15 2.62 21.14
C TYR A 84 -4.71 1.30 20.58
N HIS A 85 -4.11 0.76 19.52
CA HIS A 85 -4.48 -0.55 18.97
C HIS A 85 -4.33 -1.68 20.00
N ILE A 86 -3.29 -1.65 20.83
CA ILE A 86 -3.02 -2.69 21.83
C ILE A 86 -3.88 -2.53 23.10
N TYR A 87 -4.06 -1.30 23.59
CA TYR A 87 -4.71 -1.05 24.89
C TYR A 87 -6.17 -0.58 24.78
N GLY A 88 -6.57 -0.02 23.64
CA GLY A 88 -7.88 0.61 23.44
C GLY A 88 -8.04 2.00 24.06
N GLU A 89 -6.96 2.61 24.56
CA GLU A 89 -6.95 3.96 25.13
C GLU A 89 -5.78 4.79 24.59
N VAL A 90 -6.02 6.10 24.39
CA VAL A 90 -5.01 6.99 23.79
C VAL A 90 -3.89 7.22 24.79
N THR A 91 -2.74 6.61 24.51
CA THR A 91 -1.54 6.72 25.34
C THR A 91 -0.30 6.79 24.47
N TYR A 92 0.79 7.34 25.03
CA TYR A 92 2.10 7.35 24.40
C TYR A 92 2.98 6.29 25.07
N ASP A 93 3.38 5.26 24.31
CA ASP A 93 4.28 4.22 24.79
C ASP A 93 5.35 3.91 23.75
N ALA A 94 6.45 4.67 23.83
CA ALA A 94 7.61 4.46 22.96
C ALA A 94 8.27 3.09 23.14
N SER A 95 8.17 2.47 24.33
CA SER A 95 8.79 1.17 24.56
C SER A 95 8.03 0.07 23.83
N LEU A 96 6.70 0.15 23.80
CA LEU A 96 5.84 -0.74 23.05
C LEU A 96 6.08 -0.63 21.53
N VAL A 97 6.16 0.59 21.01
CA VAL A 97 6.45 0.84 19.58
C VAL A 97 7.84 0.33 19.20
N ASN A 98 8.87 0.61 20.02
CA ASN A 98 10.22 0.09 19.78
C ASN A 98 10.29 -1.44 19.84
N ALA A 99 9.48 -2.08 20.71
CA ALA A 99 9.40 -3.53 20.77
C ALA A 99 8.79 -4.12 19.50
N MET A 100 7.76 -3.48 18.92
CA MET A 100 7.21 -3.86 17.61
C MET A 100 8.26 -3.74 16.51
N ILE A 101 8.95 -2.60 16.41
CA ILE A 101 10.01 -2.39 15.41
C ILE A 101 11.09 -3.48 15.54
N ALA A 102 11.51 -3.81 16.76
CA ALA A 102 12.51 -4.84 17.00
C ALA A 102 12.06 -6.24 16.53
N ARG A 103 10.77 -6.60 16.68
CA ARG A 103 10.24 -7.87 16.16
C ARG A 103 10.28 -7.93 14.63
N LEU A 104 9.90 -6.83 13.97
CA LEU A 104 9.94 -6.70 12.51
C LEU A 104 11.39 -6.73 12.00
N ASP A 105 12.30 -6.03 12.67
CA ASP A 105 13.73 -6.06 12.37
C ASP A 105 14.36 -7.43 12.60
N ALA A 106 13.88 -8.21 13.57
CA ALA A 106 14.32 -9.58 13.76
C ALA A 106 13.78 -10.53 12.68
N GLY A 107 12.81 -10.10 11.86
CA GLY A 107 12.13 -10.95 10.89
C GLY A 107 11.34 -12.06 11.58
N GLU A 108 10.77 -11.78 12.76
CA GLU A 108 10.03 -12.79 13.52
C GLU A 108 8.77 -13.21 12.77
N ASP A 109 8.47 -14.52 12.79
CA ASP A 109 7.21 -15.11 12.33
C ASP A 109 6.34 -15.52 13.54
N SER A 110 6.37 -14.69 14.58
CA SER A 110 5.52 -14.88 15.75
C SER A 110 4.11 -14.37 15.45
N LYS A 111 3.11 -14.90 16.17
CA LYS A 111 1.73 -14.40 16.07
C LYS A 111 1.66 -12.87 16.23
N GLN A 112 2.38 -12.33 17.20
CA GLN A 112 2.41 -10.88 17.44
C GLN A 112 3.06 -10.12 16.28
N ALA A 113 4.17 -10.62 15.73
CA ALA A 113 4.83 -9.97 14.58
C ALA A 113 3.91 -9.94 13.34
N ASN A 114 3.11 -10.99 13.13
CA ASN A 114 2.11 -11.02 12.07
C ASN A 114 0.94 -10.06 12.33
N GLU A 115 0.47 -9.96 13.57
CA GLU A 115 -0.53 -8.95 13.98
C GLU A 115 0.02 -7.51 13.82
N ASP A 116 1.29 -7.28 14.11
CA ASP A 116 1.95 -5.99 13.91
C ASP A 116 2.00 -5.60 12.42
N ARG A 117 2.35 -6.57 11.55
CA ARG A 117 2.38 -6.40 10.10
C ARG A 117 0.99 -6.09 9.53
N ASP A 118 -0.04 -6.76 10.02
CA ASP A 118 -1.43 -6.51 9.61
C ASP A 118 -1.90 -5.13 10.05
N PHE A 119 -1.64 -4.76 11.31
CA PHE A 119 -1.95 -3.43 11.82
C PHE A 119 -1.32 -2.33 10.97
N LEU A 120 -0.05 -2.49 10.56
CA LEU A 120 0.64 -1.49 9.73
C LEU A 120 0.04 -1.37 8.33
N VAL A 121 -0.55 -2.42 7.77
CA VAL A 121 -1.31 -2.35 6.51
C VAL A 121 -2.59 -1.53 6.72
N ASP A 122 -3.35 -1.81 7.77
CA ASP A 122 -4.58 -1.07 8.07
C ASP A 122 -4.30 0.41 8.35
N TRP A 123 -3.32 0.68 9.20
CA TRP A 123 -2.87 2.02 9.53
C TRP A 123 -2.40 2.80 8.29
N PHE A 124 -1.72 2.15 7.34
CA PHE A 124 -1.33 2.78 6.07
C PHE A 124 -2.57 3.28 5.30
N PHE A 125 -3.58 2.44 5.13
CA PHE A 125 -4.77 2.82 4.38
C PHE A 125 -5.66 3.82 5.14
N GLU A 126 -5.70 3.78 6.47
CA GLU A 126 -6.35 4.83 7.27
C GLU A 126 -5.64 6.18 7.15
N THR A 127 -4.31 6.16 7.05
CA THR A 127 -3.47 7.35 6.96
C THR A 127 -3.51 8.00 5.59
N PHE A 128 -3.35 7.22 4.52
CA PHE A 128 -3.18 7.75 3.16
C PHE A 128 -4.43 7.60 2.29
N GLY A 129 -5.40 6.78 2.71
CA GLY A 129 -6.56 6.44 1.91
C GLY A 129 -6.19 5.68 0.62
N THR A 130 -7.16 5.58 -0.28
CA THR A 130 -7.00 4.88 -1.57
C THR A 130 -7.09 5.82 -2.78
N HIS A 131 -7.60 7.05 -2.56
CA HIS A 131 -7.93 7.97 -3.65
C HIS A 131 -6.71 8.33 -4.51
N GLY A 132 -5.57 8.65 -3.88
CA GLY A 132 -4.35 8.98 -4.63
C GLY A 132 -3.82 7.82 -5.47
N ILE A 133 -3.91 6.59 -4.95
CA ILE A 133 -3.49 5.38 -5.66
C ILE A 133 -4.38 5.14 -6.88
N SER A 134 -5.70 5.18 -6.68
CA SER A 134 -6.69 5.02 -7.75
C SER A 134 -6.55 6.10 -8.83
N TYR A 135 -6.45 7.37 -8.43
CA TYR A 135 -6.30 8.50 -9.34
C TYR A 135 -5.05 8.39 -10.20
N ASN A 136 -3.89 8.10 -9.58
CA ASN A 136 -2.64 7.96 -10.32
C ASN A 136 -2.73 6.81 -11.34
N PHE A 137 -3.35 5.69 -10.96
CA PHE A 137 -3.50 4.56 -11.88
C PHE A 137 -4.48 4.85 -13.03
N GLN A 138 -5.57 5.57 -12.77
CA GLN A 138 -6.47 6.05 -13.84
C GLN A 138 -5.76 7.03 -14.79
N SER A 139 -4.83 7.85 -14.27
CA SER A 139 -3.97 8.71 -15.09
C SER A 139 -3.06 7.87 -16.00
N ASP A 140 -2.42 6.82 -15.47
CA ASP A 140 -1.62 5.88 -16.28
C ASP A 140 -2.46 5.30 -17.44
N ILE A 141 -3.68 4.83 -17.17
CA ILE A 141 -4.59 4.28 -18.20
C ILE A 141 -4.93 5.35 -19.24
N SER A 142 -5.22 6.57 -18.80
CA SER A 142 -5.57 7.69 -19.69
C SER A 142 -4.43 8.05 -20.64
N GLU A 143 -3.18 8.00 -20.17
CA GLU A 143 -2.00 8.23 -21.00
C GLU A 143 -1.83 7.17 -22.09
N TYR A 144 -2.06 5.89 -21.77
CA TYR A 144 -2.03 4.80 -22.75
C TYR A 144 -3.11 4.96 -23.83
N LEU A 145 -4.34 5.32 -23.42
CA LEU A 145 -5.44 5.57 -24.36
C LEU A 145 -5.15 6.77 -25.27
N TYR A 146 -4.60 7.85 -24.71
CA TYR A 146 -4.23 9.03 -25.50
C TYR A 146 -3.22 8.67 -26.60
N ILE A 147 -2.20 7.87 -26.27
CA ILE A 147 -1.20 7.41 -27.24
C ILE A 147 -1.86 6.54 -28.32
N GLU A 148 -2.75 5.60 -27.96
CA GLU A 148 -3.45 4.75 -28.95
C GLU A 148 -4.30 5.58 -29.92
N TYR A 149 -5.02 6.58 -29.43
CA TYR A 149 -5.94 7.37 -30.26
C TYR A 149 -5.28 8.51 -31.03
N GLU A 150 -4.12 9.02 -30.61
CA GLU A 150 -3.39 10.09 -31.32
C GLU A 150 -2.27 9.59 -32.25
N THR A 151 -1.86 8.32 -32.14
CA THR A 151 -0.89 7.75 -33.08
C THR A 151 -1.65 7.13 -34.25
N PRO A 152 -1.67 7.73 -35.46
CA PRO A 152 -2.35 7.11 -36.59
C PRO A 152 -1.71 5.76 -36.88
N GLN A 153 -2.49 4.67 -36.80
CA GLN A 153 -2.04 3.35 -37.22
C GLN A 153 -1.60 3.43 -38.69
N SER A 154 -0.29 3.36 -38.91
CA SER A 154 0.37 3.44 -40.22
C SER A 154 0.35 2.12 -40.96
#